data_AF-X1SVC2-F1
#
_entry.id   AF-X1SVC2-F1
#
_cell.length_a   1.000
_cell.length_b   1.000
_cell.length_c   1.000
_cell.angle_alpha   90.00
_cell.angle_beta   90.00
_cell.angle_gamma   90.00
#
_symmetry.space_group_name_H-M   'P 1'
#
loop_
_entity.id
_entity.type
_entity.pdbx_description
1 polymer ?
#
loop_
_entity_poly.entity_id
_entity_poly.type
_entity_poly.pdbx_seq_one_letter_code
_entity_poly.pdbx_strand_id
1 'polypeptide(L)' 'MKKRDLKKEIFNLVAEYYTEKHKTKPFIPGETYFQYTGRVYDEKEMVSLVDSTLDFGLPQEDL' A
#
# COMPACT_ATOMS: atom_id res chain seq x y z
N MET A 1 23.94 16.39 7.81
CA MET A 1 23.23 15.08 7.93
C MET A 1 22.02 15.10 7.01
N LYS A 2 21.91 14.14 6.06
CA LYS A 2 20.68 13.98 5.27
C LYS A 2 19.54 13.62 6.24
N LYS A 3 18.56 14.50 6.39
CA LYS A 3 17.34 14.21 7.15
C LYS A 3 16.64 13.08 6.39
N ARG A 4 16.63 11.87 6.95
CA ARG A 4 15.92 10.73 6.34
C ARG A 4 14.43 10.97 6.51
N ASP A 5 13.74 11.05 5.39
CA ASP A 5 12.28 11.14 5.37
C ASP A 5 11.73 9.71 5.45
N LEU A 6 11.58 9.23 6.69
CA LEU A 6 11.11 7.87 6.98
C LEU A 6 9.69 7.65 6.44
N LYS A 7 8.86 8.69 6.40
CA LYS A 7 7.50 8.62 5.84
C LYS A 7 7.55 8.30 4.34
N LYS A 8 8.42 8.98 3.60
CA LYS A 8 8.65 8.70 2.18
C LYS A 8 9.21 7.29 1.94
N GLU A 9 10.11 6.81 2.79
CA GLU A 9 10.67 5.46 2.69
C GLU A 9 9.59 4.38 2.90
N ILE A 10 8.71 4.57 3.89
CA ILE A 10 7.56 3.69 4.11
C ILE A 10 6.64 3.65 2.88
N PHE A 11 6.33 4.79 2.28
CA PHE A 11 5.46 4.84 1.10
C PHE A 11 6.06 4.09 -0.10
N ASN A 12 7.36 4.23 -0.33
CA ASN A 12 8.03 3.48 -1.39
C ASN A 12 7.94 1.96 -1.15
N LEU A 13 8.17 1.50 0.08
CA LEU A 13 8.07 0.08 0.44
C LEU A 13 6.64 -0.45 0.30
N VAL A 14 5.64 0.36 0.64
CA VAL A 14 4.22 0.00 0.48
C VAL A 14 3.84 -0.12 -0.99
N ALA A 15 4.32 0.79 -1.85
CA ALA A 15 4.12 0.72 -3.29
C ALA A 15 4.76 -0.54 -3.90
N GLU A 16 5.98 -0.87 -3.47
CA GLU A 16 6.67 -2.09 -3.86
C GLU A 16 5.89 -3.34 -3.44
N TYR A 17 5.44 -3.39 -2.18
CA TYR A 17 4.59 -4.47 -1.68
C TYR A 17 3.28 -4.61 -2.46
N TYR A 18 2.60 -3.50 -2.77
CA TYR A 18 1.37 -3.52 -3.58
C TYR A 18 1.64 -4.18 -4.93
N THR A 19 2.71 -3.76 -5.61
CA THR A 19 3.11 -4.28 -6.91
C THR A 19 3.39 -5.78 -6.85
N GLU A 20 4.18 -6.24 -5.88
CA GLU A 20 4.49 -7.66 -5.75
C GLU A 20 3.27 -8.53 -5.46
N LYS A 21 2.37 -8.05 -4.59
CA LYS A 21 1.19 -8.80 -4.17
C LYS A 21 0.07 -8.80 -5.20
N HIS A 22 -0.09 -7.71 -5.96
CA HIS A 22 -1.13 -7.55 -6.97
C HIS A 22 -0.63 -7.81 -8.39
N LYS A 23 0.57 -8.38 -8.55
CA LYS A 23 1.08 -8.88 -9.83
C LYS A 23 0.00 -9.73 -10.50
N THR A 24 -0.40 -9.28 -11.69
CA THR A 24 -1.48 -9.90 -12.45
C THR A 24 -1.06 -11.31 -12.84
N LYS A 25 -1.81 -12.30 -12.36
CA LYS A 25 -1.66 -13.68 -12.84
C LYS A 25 -2.32 -13.77 -14.21
N PRO A 26 -1.76 -14.53 -15.17
CA PRO A 26 -2.39 -14.74 -16.46
C PRO A 26 -3.78 -15.36 -16.25
N PHE A 27 -4.77 -14.85 -16.98
CA PHE A 27 -6.11 -15.41 -16.98
C PHE A 27 -6.13 -16.70 -17.82
N ILE A 28 -6.57 -17.79 -17.20
CA ILE A 28 -6.78 -19.10 -17.82
C ILE A 28 -8.28 -19.39 -17.83
N PRO A 29 -8.92 -19.43 -19.02
CA PRO A 29 -10.34 -19.76 -19.14
C PRO A 29 -10.68 -21.10 -18.49
N GLY A 30 -11.72 -21.13 -17.65
CA GLY A 30 -12.18 -22.35 -16.97
C GLY A 30 -11.39 -22.73 -15.70
N GLU A 31 -10.25 -22.11 -15.43
CA GLU A 31 -9.42 -22.39 -14.25
C GLU A 31 -9.23 -21.18 -13.33
N THR A 32 -9.15 -19.98 -13.90
CA THR A 32 -8.96 -18.76 -13.11
C THR A 32 -10.26 -18.38 -12.42
N TYR A 33 -10.30 -18.62 -11.11
CA TYR A 33 -11.40 -18.19 -10.26
C TYR A 33 -11.38 -16.66 -10.10
N PHE A 34 -12.48 -16.01 -10.46
CA PHE A 34 -12.70 -14.60 -10.18
C PHE A 34 -13.58 -14.42 -8.95
N GLN A 35 -13.14 -13.58 -8.03
CA GLN A 35 -14.04 -13.04 -7.02
C GLN A 35 -14.92 -11.99 -7.69
N TYR A 36 -16.22 -12.27 -7.77
CA TYR A 36 -17.24 -11.37 -8.34
C TYR A 36 -17.65 -10.25 -7.36
N THR A 37 -17.20 -10.35 -6.11
CA THR A 37 -17.39 -9.34 -5.06
C THR A 37 -16.05 -8.97 -4.45
N GLY A 38 -15.99 -7.76 -3.88
CA GLY A 38 -14.78 -7.22 -3.29
C GLY A 38 -14.39 -5.91 -3.94
N ARG A 39 -13.81 -5.02 -3.13
CA ARG A 39 -13.27 -3.75 -3.61
C ARG A 39 -11.88 -4.01 -4.17
N VAL A 40 -11.69 -3.74 -5.45
CA VAL A 40 -10.34 -3.63 -6.04
C VAL A 40 -9.80 -2.27 -5.64
N TYR A 41 -8.66 -2.26 -4.96
CA TYR A 41 -7.97 -1.03 -4.59
C TYR A 41 -6.66 -0.89 -5.35
N ASP A 42 -6.27 0.36 -5.60
CA ASP A 42 -5.02 0.68 -6.28
C ASP A 42 -3.86 0.91 -5.29
N GLU A 43 -2.66 1.08 -5.83
CA GLU A 43 -1.45 1.40 -5.06
C GLU A 43 -1.63 2.64 -4.19
N LYS A 44 -2.26 3.68 -4.73
CA LYS A 44 -2.42 4.97 -4.05
C LYS A 44 -3.35 4.84 -2.86
N GLU A 45 -4.41 4.06 -2.99
CA GLU A 45 -5.34 3.79 -1.90
C GLU A 45 -4.66 3.04 -0.75
N MET A 46 -3.75 2.11 -1.06
CA MET A 46 -2.95 1.43 -0.03
C MET A 46 -1.97 2.39 0.65
N VAL A 47 -1.31 3.27 -0.11
CA VAL A 47 -0.43 4.31 0.45
C VAL A 47 -1.21 5.31 1.32
N SER A 48 -2.38 5.78 0.88
CA SER A 48 -3.23 6.70 1.64
C SER A 48 -3.77 6.10 2.93
N LEU A 49 -4.05 4.78 2.96
CA LEU A 49 -4.42 4.08 4.18
C LEU A 49 -3.27 4.09 5.20
N VAL A 50 -2.04 3.85 4.74
CA VAL A 50 -0.85 3.85 5.59
C VAL A 50 -0.57 5.26 6.10
N ASP A 51 -0.67 6.26 5.22
CA ASP A 51 -0.56 7.69 5.58
C ASP A 51 -1.50 8.06 6.73
N SER A 52 -2.79 7.72 6.59
CA SER A 52 -3.81 7.97 7.62
C SER A 52 -3.50 7.27 8.95
N THR A 53 -2.89 6.08 8.89
CA THR A 53 -2.52 5.30 10.09
C THR A 53 -1.31 5.93 10.80
N LEU A 54 -0.34 6.42 10.05
CA LEU A 54 0.84 7.10 10.60
C LEU A 54 0.47 8.42 11.26
N ASP A 55 -0.49 9.17 10.69
CA ASP A 55 -0.98 10.43 11.24
C ASP A 55 -1.83 10.22 12.51
N PHE A 56 -2.47 9.06 12.68
CA PHE A 56 -3.28 8.74 13.86
C PHE A 56 -2.45 8.30 15.08
N GLY A 57 -1.22 7.81 14.86
CA GLY A 57 -0.40 7.13 15.88
C GLY A 57 0.57 8.02 16.67
N LEU A 58 0.71 9.31 16.34
CA LEU A 58 1.67 10.21 16.98
C LEU A 58 0.97 11.45 17.55
N PRO A 59 0.71 11.55 18.85
CA PRO A 59 0.77 12.86 19.47
C PRO A 59 2.22 13.35 19.30
N GLN A 60 2.40 14.46 18.57
CA GLN A 60 3.66 15.19 18.53
C GLN A 60 3.97 15.72 19.92
N GLU A 61 4.73 14.96 20.71
CA GLU A 61 5.48 15.51 21.83
C GLU A 61 6.71 16.21 21.24
N ASP A 62 6.48 17.40 20.68
CA ASP A 62 7.55 18.34 20.41
C ASP A 62 7.98 18.96 21.76
N LEU A 63 9.15 18.56 22.26
CA LEU A 63 9.91 19.21 23.34
C LEU A 63 10.73 20.38 22.82
#